data_AF-A0A9N8EPM5-F1
#
_entry.id   AF-A0A9N8EPM5-F1
#
_cell.length_a   1.000
_cell.length_b   1.000
_cell.length_c   1.000
_cell.angle_alpha   90.00
_cell.angle_beta   90.00
_cell.angle_gamma   90.00
#
_symmetry.space_group_name_H-M   'P 1'
#
loop_
_entity.id
_entity.type
_entity.pdbx_description
1 polymer ?
#
loop_
_entity_poly.entity_id
_entity_poly.type
_entity_poly.pdbx_seq_one_letter_code
_entity_poly.pdbx_strand_id
1 'polypeptide(L)'
;MTAPKTPPRSSAKNLVLAKSPEHVPEPSTPRNMYQASQKKRFSIKGLLSGESKKERQARQKAEEMKASASKSPAKVDTEADTVYQVDVDDRTISVMSNETKTTAATNDKAVEGFLEGGSKSYMLKVVLLLMDPETRRFELLQLEFDSDKALVSDVLTQIPVAVTEEVLKKQTYVGICGAAGSEMSSAILLSDFCKGNDVLVAVPAGVEASDCARLAKPILNDAKVINMLKVSGIDASSWKQMKKVSPAPSSKPREMPIETPKETTKKEAGGSNTFILIFMVLAAVILQVYHSKITAPIEPGQVLSPGGWISKCGLAAAIPPLCENQYLQMGDDGVLSLFDANGDLEWKMEGGVCKNEACISGLEMIQDSHVVIGGKTVSWVNVKKNADPISPWPFAEQPKLKVIHARK
;
A
#
# COMPACT_ATOMS: atom_id res chain seq x y z
N MET A 1 -29.07 -60.78 -8.26
CA MET A 1 -29.39 -61.65 -7.10
C MET A 1 -28.20 -61.63 -6.14
N THR A 2 -28.20 -60.71 -5.17
CA THR A 2 -27.54 -60.83 -3.84
C THR A 2 -27.77 -59.49 -3.13
N ALA A 3 -28.60 -59.52 -2.08
CA ALA A 3 -28.94 -58.36 -1.25
C ALA A 3 -28.06 -58.34 0.02
N PRO A 4 -27.63 -57.18 0.52
CA PRO A 4 -26.89 -57.10 1.77
C PRO A 4 -27.83 -56.94 3.00
N LYS A 5 -27.53 -57.73 4.03
CA LYS A 5 -28.16 -57.81 5.35
C LYS A 5 -27.94 -56.53 6.18
N THR A 6 -29.02 -55.99 6.72
CA THR A 6 -29.06 -55.04 7.85
C THR A 6 -28.90 -55.75 9.20
N PRO A 7 -28.16 -55.17 10.18
CA PRO A 7 -28.18 -55.59 11.58
C PRO A 7 -29.21 -54.84 12.43
N PRO A 8 -29.56 -55.34 13.64
CA PRO A 8 -30.83 -55.06 14.28
C PRO A 8 -30.83 -53.89 15.27
N ARG A 9 -32.06 -53.42 15.42
CA ARG A 9 -32.67 -52.45 16.33
C ARG A 9 -32.45 -52.81 17.81
N SER A 10 -31.93 -51.88 18.60
CA SER A 10 -31.91 -51.92 20.07
C SER A 10 -32.83 -50.84 20.61
N SER A 11 -33.85 -51.28 21.34
CA SER A 11 -34.82 -50.47 22.08
C SER A 11 -34.40 -50.34 23.54
N ALA A 12 -35.03 -49.36 24.23
CA ALA A 12 -35.10 -49.10 25.67
C ALA A 12 -34.16 -47.98 26.14
N LYS A 13 -34.53 -47.07 27.05
CA LYS A 13 -35.74 -46.86 27.86
C LYS A 13 -35.60 -45.49 28.55
N ASN A 14 -36.76 -44.91 28.88
CA ASN A 14 -37.07 -44.08 30.06
C ASN A 14 -36.46 -42.66 30.18
N LEU A 15 -37.29 -41.61 30.23
CA LEU A 15 -38.15 -41.14 31.34
C LEU A 15 -37.29 -40.43 32.41
N VAL A 16 -37.40 -39.12 32.55
CA VAL A 16 -37.87 -38.43 33.77
C VAL A 16 -38.12 -36.96 33.44
N LEU A 17 -39.39 -36.61 33.60
CA LEU A 17 -39.97 -35.29 33.72
C LEU A 17 -39.61 -34.75 35.12
N ALA A 18 -38.97 -33.59 35.22
CA ALA A 18 -38.87 -32.86 36.48
C ALA A 18 -39.16 -31.38 36.25
N LYS A 19 -39.98 -30.86 37.15
CA LYS A 19 -40.81 -29.66 37.08
C LYS A 19 -40.38 -28.73 38.23
N SER A 20 -40.22 -27.44 37.93
CA SER A 20 -40.28 -26.26 38.83
C SER A 20 -39.23 -26.14 39.96
N PRO A 21 -39.06 -24.96 40.63
CA PRO A 21 -39.82 -23.69 40.50
C PRO A 21 -38.95 -22.41 40.34
N GLU A 22 -39.66 -21.31 40.08
CA GLU A 22 -39.27 -19.92 40.34
C GLU A 22 -38.66 -19.72 41.73
N HIS A 23 -37.57 -18.95 41.81
CA HIS A 23 -37.32 -18.09 42.97
C HIS A 23 -36.42 -16.91 42.60
N VAL A 24 -37.01 -15.71 42.63
CA VAL A 24 -36.33 -14.42 42.67
C VAL A 24 -35.85 -14.19 44.11
N PRO A 25 -34.63 -13.66 44.30
CA PRO A 25 -34.54 -12.43 45.07
C PRO A 25 -33.56 -11.42 44.46
N GLU A 26 -34.01 -10.17 44.31
CA GLU A 26 -33.13 -9.00 44.48
C GLU A 26 -32.43 -9.13 45.84
N PRO A 27 -31.16 -8.69 45.96
CA PRO A 27 -31.02 -7.42 46.69
C PRO A 27 -29.77 -6.57 46.34
N SER A 28 -29.93 -5.30 46.73
CA SER A 28 -28.94 -4.44 47.40
C SER A 28 -27.81 -3.82 46.58
N THR A 29 -28.02 -2.54 46.26
CA THR A 29 -27.01 -1.48 46.27
C THR A 29 -26.01 -1.59 47.45
N PRO A 30 -24.70 -1.46 47.19
CA PRO A 30 -23.75 -1.01 48.19
C PRO A 30 -23.56 0.51 48.12
N ARG A 31 -23.79 1.14 49.28
CA ARG A 31 -23.22 2.42 49.69
C ARG A 31 -21.69 2.32 49.81
N ASN A 32 -21.04 3.45 49.51
CA ASN A 32 -19.79 3.97 50.06
C ASN A 32 -18.49 3.17 49.83
N MET A 33 -17.50 3.84 49.24
CA MET A 33 -16.35 4.31 50.02
C MET A 33 -15.49 5.29 49.21
N TYR A 34 -15.30 6.49 49.76
CA TYR A 34 -14.18 7.36 49.47
C TYR A 34 -12.87 6.59 49.63
N GLN A 35 -12.05 6.53 48.59
CA GLN A 35 -10.60 6.50 48.75
C GLN A 35 -9.95 7.50 47.80
N ALA A 36 -9.38 8.53 48.43
CA ALA A 36 -8.39 9.40 47.82
C ALA A 36 -7.15 8.58 47.48
N SER A 37 -6.73 8.59 46.22
CA SER A 37 -5.42 8.07 45.80
C SER A 37 -4.73 9.06 44.87
N GLN A 38 -3.86 9.84 45.50
CA GLN A 38 -2.56 10.34 45.06
C GLN A 38 -2.37 10.64 43.55
N LYS A 39 -2.48 11.94 43.22
CA LYS A 39 -1.84 12.57 42.05
C LYS A 39 -0.32 12.34 42.09
N LYS A 40 0.20 11.35 41.35
CA LYS A 40 1.62 11.34 40.95
C LYS A 40 1.79 12.22 39.73
N ARG A 41 2.35 13.42 39.94
CA ARG A 41 2.91 14.25 38.88
C ARG A 41 4.18 13.59 38.35
N PHE A 42 4.14 13.03 37.14
CA PHE A 42 5.34 12.73 36.40
C PHE A 42 5.87 14.01 35.77
N SER A 43 6.95 14.53 36.34
CA SER A 43 7.77 15.60 35.78
C SER A 43 8.80 14.97 34.85
N ILE A 44 8.55 15.01 33.54
CA ILE A 44 9.56 14.66 32.54
C ILE A 44 10.48 15.89 32.37
N LYS A 45 11.57 15.91 33.13
CA LYS A 45 12.76 16.70 32.80
C LYS A 45 13.59 15.88 31.81
N GLY A 46 13.31 16.03 30.52
CA GLY A 46 14.20 15.58 29.46
C GLY A 46 15.23 16.68 29.19
N LEU A 47 16.47 16.46 29.62
CA LEU A 47 17.62 17.32 29.30
C LEU A 47 17.85 17.32 27.79
N LEU A 48 17.63 18.46 27.15
CA LEU A 48 18.31 18.80 25.90
C LEU A 48 19.77 19.12 26.26
N SER A 49 20.64 18.11 26.17
CA SER A 49 22.09 18.32 26.09
C SER A 49 22.39 18.94 24.73
N GLY A 50 22.40 20.27 24.68
CA GLY A 50 22.97 21.00 23.57
C GLY A 50 24.47 20.76 23.52
N GLU A 51 24.92 19.94 22.56
CA GLU A 51 26.33 19.83 22.24
C GLU A 51 26.87 21.22 21.88
N SER A 52 27.84 21.69 22.67
CA SER A 52 28.40 23.02 22.52
C SER A 52 29.17 23.12 21.20
N LYS A 53 29.06 24.27 20.51
CA LYS A 53 29.79 24.62 19.27
C LYS A 53 31.31 24.42 19.35
N LYS A 54 31.87 24.24 20.55
CA LYS A 54 33.30 24.04 20.80
C LYS A 54 33.79 22.64 20.42
N GLU A 55 32.92 21.62 20.46
CA GLU A 55 33.30 20.24 20.15
C GLU A 55 33.29 19.96 18.62
N ARG A 56 32.42 20.66 17.89
CA ARG A 56 32.37 20.60 16.42
C ARG A 56 33.59 21.23 15.74
N GLN A 57 34.17 22.27 16.35
CA GLN A 57 35.40 22.91 15.84
C GLN A 57 36.67 22.09 16.11
N ALA A 58 36.69 21.23 17.14
CA ALA A 58 37.84 20.36 17.42
C ALA A 58 37.94 19.19 16.42
N ARG A 59 36.81 18.65 15.95
CA ARG A 59 36.79 17.57 14.95
C ARG A 59 37.14 18.06 13.53
N GLN A 60 36.70 19.26 13.15
CA GLN A 60 37.05 19.82 11.83
C GLN A 60 38.55 20.13 11.71
N LYS A 61 39.21 20.55 12.80
CA LYS A 61 40.66 20.79 12.82
C LYS A 61 41.51 19.51 12.76
N ALA A 62 40.97 18.37 13.18
CA ALA A 62 41.67 17.09 13.14
C ALA A 62 41.64 16.43 11.76
N GLU A 63 40.61 16.67 10.94
CA GLU A 63 40.55 16.19 9.56
C GLU A 63 41.40 17.03 8.60
N GLU A 64 41.51 18.35 8.84
CA GLU A 64 42.31 19.25 8.01
C GLU A 64 43.82 18.96 8.12
N MET A 65 44.29 18.43 9.26
CA MET A 65 45.68 18.02 9.45
C MET A 65 46.05 16.67 8.80
N LYS A 66 45.06 15.89 8.33
CA LYS A 66 45.32 14.59 7.69
C LYS A 66 45.38 14.67 6.16
N ALA A 67 45.04 15.82 5.57
CA ALA A 67 45.00 16.02 4.12
C ALA A 67 46.28 16.66 3.52
N SER A 68 47.29 17.02 4.31
CA SER A 68 48.47 17.76 3.82
C SER A 68 49.73 16.92 3.52
N ALA A 69 49.61 15.60 3.34
CA ALA A 69 50.74 14.72 3.04
C ALA A 69 50.55 13.96 1.71
N SER A 70 50.33 14.67 0.60
CA SER A 70 50.66 14.17 -0.73
C SER A 70 50.73 15.34 -1.71
N LYS A 71 51.95 15.69 -2.13
CA LYS A 71 52.22 16.82 -3.03
C LYS A 71 52.92 16.33 -4.30
N SER A 72 52.12 16.29 -5.38
CA SER A 72 52.41 16.75 -6.77
C SER A 72 53.33 15.92 -7.69
N PRO A 73 53.39 16.19 -9.03
CA PRO A 73 52.66 17.18 -9.87
C PRO A 73 52.14 16.68 -11.25
N ALA A 74 51.14 17.37 -11.84
CA ALA A 74 51.21 17.98 -13.20
C ALA A 74 49.85 18.60 -13.61
N LYS A 75 49.92 19.78 -14.25
CA LYS A 75 48.81 20.62 -14.74
C LYS A 75 48.21 20.08 -16.04
N VAL A 76 46.89 20.08 -16.17
CA VAL A 76 46.16 20.32 -17.44
C VAL A 76 44.84 21.03 -17.11
N ASP A 77 44.63 22.20 -17.71
CA ASP A 77 43.38 22.98 -17.68
C ASP A 77 42.39 22.42 -18.70
N THR A 78 41.20 21.92 -18.32
CA THR A 78 40.02 21.89 -19.22
C THR A 78 38.70 21.65 -18.47
N GLU A 79 37.75 22.56 -18.71
CA GLU A 79 36.27 22.47 -18.79
C GLU A 79 35.43 21.70 -17.74
N ALA A 80 34.35 22.37 -17.34
CA ALA A 80 33.30 21.87 -16.47
C ALA A 80 32.49 20.74 -17.14
N ASP A 81 32.87 19.51 -16.84
CA ASP A 81 32.09 18.33 -17.20
C ASP A 81 31.28 17.87 -15.97
N THR A 82 29.96 17.84 -16.11
CA THR A 82 29.05 17.29 -15.08
C THR A 82 29.03 15.79 -15.24
N VAL A 83 29.97 15.13 -14.57
CA VAL A 83 30.12 13.68 -14.56
C VAL A 83 28.96 13.05 -13.79
N TYR A 84 27.98 12.53 -14.51
CA TYR A 84 27.07 11.50 -14.01
C TYR A 84 27.80 10.16 -14.13
N GLN A 85 28.38 9.69 -13.04
CA GLN A 85 28.75 8.27 -12.91
C GLN A 85 27.48 7.49 -12.60
N VAL A 86 26.90 6.89 -13.64
CA VAL A 86 25.93 5.80 -13.48
C VAL A 86 26.75 4.52 -13.63
N ASP A 87 27.13 3.91 -12.50
CA ASP A 87 27.60 2.52 -12.49
C ASP A 87 26.39 1.65 -12.87
N VAL A 88 26.38 1.16 -14.11
CA VAL A 88 25.42 0.17 -14.58
C VAL A 88 25.98 -1.19 -14.19
N ASP A 89 25.61 -1.66 -13.01
CA ASP A 89 25.79 -3.07 -12.66
C ASP A 89 24.84 -3.91 -13.53
N ASP A 90 25.41 -4.79 -14.37
CA ASP A 90 24.74 -5.81 -15.20
C ASP A 90 24.02 -6.90 -14.36
N ARG A 91 23.26 -6.52 -13.33
CA ARG A 91 22.39 -7.43 -12.58
C ARG A 91 21.07 -7.58 -13.31
N THR A 92 21.07 -8.45 -14.32
CA THR A 92 19.85 -9.01 -14.90
C THR A 92 19.14 -9.85 -13.81
N ILE A 93 18.22 -9.24 -13.06
CA ILE A 93 17.31 -9.97 -12.18
C ILE A 93 16.29 -10.66 -13.07
N SER A 94 16.54 -11.93 -13.39
CA SER A 94 15.56 -12.81 -14.02
C SER A 94 14.48 -13.10 -12.98
N VAL A 95 13.38 -12.34 -13.01
CA VAL A 95 12.20 -12.62 -12.21
C VAL A 95 11.57 -13.91 -12.72
N MET A 96 11.75 -15.00 -11.99
CA MET A 96 11.18 -16.30 -12.32
C MET A 96 9.66 -16.25 -12.22
N SER A 97 8.99 -16.30 -13.37
CA SER A 97 7.58 -16.63 -13.46
C SER A 97 7.41 -18.12 -13.13
N ASN A 98 6.75 -18.45 -12.02
CA ASN A 98 6.47 -19.84 -11.66
C ASN A 98 5.48 -20.45 -12.66
N GLU A 99 5.97 -21.33 -13.54
CA GLU A 99 5.15 -22.18 -14.41
C GLU A 99 4.30 -23.14 -13.56
N THR A 100 2.97 -22.96 -13.62
CA THR A 100 2.02 -23.91 -13.05
C THR A 100 1.85 -25.07 -14.04
N LYS A 101 2.59 -26.16 -13.80
CA LYS A 101 2.47 -27.43 -14.55
C LYS A 101 1.18 -28.16 -14.15
N THR A 102 0.10 -27.92 -14.88
CA THR A 102 -1.13 -28.72 -14.79
C THR A 102 -1.13 -29.78 -15.89
N THR A 103 -0.88 -31.03 -15.49
CA THR A 103 -1.15 -32.22 -16.28
C THR A 103 -2.64 -32.55 -16.24
N ALA A 104 -3.31 -32.58 -17.40
CA ALA A 104 -4.40 -33.52 -17.67
C ALA A 104 -4.68 -33.57 -19.17
N ALA A 105 -4.27 -34.67 -19.79
CA ALA A 105 -4.67 -35.04 -21.13
C ALA A 105 -6.13 -35.50 -21.11
N THR A 106 -6.97 -34.92 -21.98
CA THR A 106 -8.17 -35.59 -22.47
C THR A 106 -8.40 -35.11 -23.90
N ASN A 107 -8.11 -36.02 -24.83
CA ASN A 107 -8.55 -35.92 -26.22
C ASN A 107 -10.08 -35.98 -26.23
N ASP A 108 -10.74 -35.01 -26.85
CA ASP A 108 -11.86 -35.32 -27.71
C ASP A 108 -12.08 -34.26 -28.80
N LYS A 109 -12.41 -34.81 -29.98
CA LYS A 109 -12.50 -34.17 -31.29
C LYS A 109 -13.73 -33.27 -31.44
N ALA A 110 -13.50 -32.21 -32.21
CA ALA A 110 -14.42 -31.59 -33.18
C ALA A 110 -15.59 -30.78 -32.61
N VAL A 111 -15.52 -29.45 -32.76
CA VAL A 111 -16.28 -28.70 -33.79
C VAL A 111 -15.43 -27.49 -34.19
N GLU A 112 -14.83 -27.55 -35.39
CA GLU A 112 -14.27 -26.38 -36.05
C GLU A 112 -15.39 -25.49 -36.58
N GLY A 113 -15.20 -24.19 -36.41
CA GLY A 113 -15.86 -23.19 -37.22
C GLY A 113 -16.31 -22.01 -36.39
N PHE A 114 -15.64 -20.88 -36.63
CA PHE A 114 -16.12 -19.51 -36.44
C PHE A 114 -15.50 -18.75 -35.24
N LEU A 115 -14.53 -17.89 -35.59
CA LEU A 115 -13.91 -16.79 -34.83
C LEU A 115 -12.67 -17.09 -33.95
N GLU A 116 -11.72 -17.89 -34.43
CA GLU A 116 -10.35 -17.90 -33.87
C GLU A 116 -9.53 -16.71 -34.41
N GLY A 117 -9.84 -15.52 -33.91
CA GLY A 117 -8.94 -14.37 -33.94
C GLY A 117 -8.03 -14.36 -32.72
N GLY A 118 -7.42 -15.49 -32.36
CA GLY A 118 -6.56 -15.61 -31.19
C GLY A 118 -5.34 -14.70 -31.34
N SER A 119 -5.33 -13.59 -30.58
CA SER A 119 -4.13 -12.76 -30.44
C SER A 119 -3.01 -13.62 -29.86
N LYS A 120 -1.93 -13.80 -30.64
CA LYS A 120 -0.75 -14.54 -30.18
C LYS A 120 -0.20 -13.83 -28.94
N SER A 121 -0.14 -14.52 -27.80
CA SER A 121 0.57 -14.01 -26.61
C SER A 121 2.06 -13.87 -26.94
N TYR A 122 2.64 -12.74 -26.53
CA TYR A 122 4.05 -12.45 -26.60
C TYR A 122 4.53 -11.76 -25.32
N MET A 123 5.82 -11.84 -25.04
CA MET A 123 6.44 -11.15 -23.91
C MET A 123 6.75 -9.70 -24.28
N LEU A 124 6.13 -8.76 -23.57
CA LEU A 124 6.38 -7.33 -23.63
C LEU A 124 7.60 -6.99 -22.80
N LYS A 125 8.61 -6.36 -23.42
CA LYS A 125 9.70 -5.70 -22.68
C LYS A 125 9.35 -4.23 -22.51
N VAL A 126 9.13 -3.81 -21.27
CA VAL A 126 8.80 -2.43 -20.95
C VAL A 126 9.95 -1.81 -20.19
N VAL A 127 10.42 -0.65 -20.64
CA VAL A 127 11.27 0.20 -19.81
C VAL A 127 10.43 1.28 -19.16
N LEU A 128 10.42 1.28 -17.83
CA LEU A 128 9.67 2.21 -17.01
C LEU A 128 10.61 3.29 -16.46
N LEU A 129 10.37 4.54 -16.85
CA LEU A 129 11.04 5.72 -16.30
C LEU A 129 10.31 6.17 -15.03
N LEU A 130 11.04 6.17 -13.93
CA LEU A 130 10.61 6.69 -12.64
C LEU A 130 11.28 8.03 -12.40
N MET A 131 10.56 8.98 -11.82
CA MET A 131 11.08 10.32 -11.57
C MET A 131 10.54 10.89 -10.26
N ASP A 132 11.44 11.55 -9.53
CA ASP A 132 11.06 12.46 -8.46
C ASP A 132 11.06 13.89 -9.01
N PRO A 133 9.89 14.53 -9.18
CA PRO A 133 9.80 15.87 -9.75
C PRO A 133 10.44 16.94 -8.86
N GLU A 134 10.55 16.72 -7.55
CA GLU A 134 11.12 17.69 -6.62
C GLU A 134 12.65 17.72 -6.73
N THR A 135 13.28 16.54 -6.66
CA THR A 135 14.75 16.43 -6.70
C THR A 135 15.31 16.28 -8.11
N ARG A 136 14.46 16.05 -9.11
CA ARG A 136 14.82 15.73 -10.50
C ARG A 136 15.68 14.46 -10.64
N ARG A 137 15.62 13.56 -9.67
CA ARG A 137 16.22 12.22 -9.76
C ARG A 137 15.33 11.33 -10.62
N PHE A 138 15.95 10.45 -11.39
CA PHE A 138 15.22 9.47 -12.19
C PHE A 138 15.97 8.14 -12.24
N GLU A 139 15.22 7.07 -12.49
CA GLU A 139 15.71 5.70 -12.65
C GLU A 139 14.94 5.02 -13.78
N LEU A 140 15.61 4.16 -14.55
CA LEU A 140 15.00 3.37 -15.61
C LEU A 140 14.97 1.90 -15.19
N LEU A 141 13.78 1.32 -15.12
CA LEU A 141 13.60 -0.10 -14.81
C LEU A 141 13.24 -0.86 -16.08
N GLN A 142 13.89 -1.98 -16.32
CA GLN A 142 13.51 -2.90 -17.39
C GLN A 142 12.69 -4.06 -16.81
N LEU A 143 11.45 -4.21 -17.27
CA LEU A 143 10.49 -5.21 -16.81
C LEU A 143 9.97 -6.03 -17.99
N GLU A 144 9.61 -7.30 -17.75
CA GLU A 144 9.07 -8.19 -18.76
C GLU A 144 7.68 -8.72 -18.33
N PHE A 145 6.71 -8.67 -19.25
CA PHE A 145 5.30 -8.96 -18.97
C PHE A 145 4.66 -9.81 -20.06
N ASP A 146 3.68 -10.65 -19.72
CA ASP A 146 2.86 -11.36 -20.72
C ASP A 146 1.77 -10.42 -21.26
N SER A 147 1.76 -10.19 -22.57
CA SER A 147 0.84 -9.28 -23.26
C SER A 147 -0.65 -9.55 -23.01
N ASP A 148 -1.03 -10.80 -22.74
CA ASP A 148 -2.43 -11.21 -22.61
C ASP A 148 -2.99 -11.07 -21.18
N LYS A 149 -2.11 -10.95 -20.18
CA LYS A 149 -2.47 -11.00 -18.75
C LYS A 149 -2.08 -9.74 -18.01
N ALA A 150 -0.99 -9.10 -18.40
CA ALA A 150 -0.41 -8.03 -17.61
C ALA A 150 -1.29 -6.79 -17.62
N LEU A 151 -1.67 -6.35 -16.43
CA LEU A 151 -2.37 -5.09 -16.19
C LEU A 151 -1.39 -3.99 -15.81
N VAL A 152 -1.82 -2.74 -15.95
CA VAL A 152 -1.07 -1.58 -15.43
C VAL A 152 -0.80 -1.72 -13.92
N SER A 153 -1.74 -2.28 -13.14
CA SER A 153 -1.53 -2.58 -11.72
C SER A 153 -0.32 -3.47 -11.45
N ASP A 154 -0.06 -4.45 -12.32
CA ASP A 154 1.04 -5.40 -12.16
C ASP A 154 2.37 -4.68 -12.34
N VAL A 155 2.43 -3.71 -13.26
CA VAL A 155 3.59 -2.83 -13.43
C VAL A 155 3.83 -2.01 -12.16
N LEU A 156 2.78 -1.37 -11.61
CA LEU A 156 2.91 -0.50 -10.44
C LEU A 156 3.33 -1.26 -9.18
N THR A 157 2.83 -2.48 -8.98
CA THR A 157 3.20 -3.33 -7.83
C THR A 157 4.64 -3.82 -7.87
N GLN A 158 5.26 -3.88 -9.05
CA GLN A 158 6.67 -4.25 -9.19
C GLN A 158 7.63 -3.11 -8.84
N ILE A 159 7.20 -1.85 -8.93
CA ILE A 159 8.07 -0.67 -8.70
C ILE A 159 8.79 -0.75 -7.34
N PRO A 160 8.11 -0.92 -6.19
CA PRO A 160 8.79 -0.90 -4.89
C PRO A 160 9.80 -2.03 -4.70
N VAL A 161 9.68 -3.12 -5.48
CA VAL A 161 10.56 -4.29 -5.41
C VAL A 161 11.78 -4.13 -6.30
N ALA A 162 11.62 -3.48 -7.47
CA ALA A 162 12.65 -3.35 -8.49
C ALA A 162 13.52 -2.08 -8.35
N VAL A 163 13.00 -1.03 -7.71
CA VAL A 163 13.70 0.25 -7.54
C VAL A 163 14.91 0.14 -6.62
N THR A 164 16.03 0.71 -7.06
CA THR A 164 17.24 0.82 -6.23
C THR A 164 17.28 2.11 -5.40
N GLU A 165 16.73 3.21 -5.90
CA GLU A 165 16.73 4.50 -5.20
C GLU A 165 15.65 4.59 -4.10
N GLU A 166 16.07 4.80 -2.85
CA GLU A 166 15.18 4.84 -1.68
C GLU A 166 14.06 5.90 -1.75
N VAL A 167 14.32 7.04 -2.39
CA VAL A 167 13.31 8.10 -2.56
C VAL A 167 12.20 7.64 -3.51
N LEU A 168 12.59 7.07 -4.65
CA LEU A 168 11.66 6.55 -5.66
C LEU A 168 10.89 5.32 -5.15
N LYS A 169 11.48 4.53 -4.27
CA LYS A 169 10.88 3.34 -3.65
C LYS A 169 9.75 3.67 -2.67
N LYS A 170 9.88 4.79 -1.93
CA LYS A 170 8.88 5.26 -0.96
C LYS A 170 7.75 6.05 -1.61
N GLN A 171 7.94 6.46 -2.86
CA GLN A 171 6.97 7.22 -3.63
C GLN A 171 5.78 6.33 -4.00
N THR A 172 4.57 6.87 -3.91
CA THR A 172 3.35 6.18 -4.34
C THR A 172 3.07 6.54 -5.79
N TYR A 173 2.87 5.53 -6.64
CA TYR A 173 2.53 5.71 -8.05
C TYR A 173 1.07 5.34 -8.29
N VAL A 174 0.37 6.19 -9.03
CA VAL A 174 -1.08 6.07 -9.27
C VAL A 174 -1.42 5.54 -10.66
N GLY A 175 -0.48 5.64 -11.60
CA GLY A 175 -0.68 5.23 -12.99
C GLY A 175 0.62 5.21 -13.78
N ILE A 176 0.50 4.95 -15.07
CA ILE A 176 1.58 5.09 -16.04
C ILE A 176 1.11 5.95 -17.21
N CYS A 177 2.03 6.62 -17.89
CA CYS A 177 1.75 7.39 -19.09
C CYS A 177 2.84 7.19 -20.15
N GLY A 178 2.50 7.51 -21.39
CA GLY A 178 3.40 7.44 -22.55
C GLY A 178 3.73 8.84 -23.06
N ALA A 179 4.30 8.93 -24.28
CA ALA A 179 4.71 10.20 -24.89
C ALA A 179 3.59 11.24 -25.04
N ALA A 180 2.33 10.78 -25.13
CA ALA A 180 1.14 11.63 -25.21
C ALA A 180 0.76 12.30 -23.88
N GLY A 181 1.27 11.82 -22.74
CA GLY A 181 0.91 12.34 -21.41
C GLY A 181 -0.50 12.00 -20.95
N SER A 182 -1.15 11.00 -21.57
CA SER A 182 -2.41 10.45 -21.07
C SER A 182 -2.12 9.41 -20.00
N GLU A 183 -2.74 9.58 -18.82
CA GLU A 183 -2.68 8.60 -17.74
C GLU A 183 -3.50 7.35 -18.11
N MET A 184 -2.98 6.19 -17.75
CA MET A 184 -3.68 4.91 -17.87
C MET A 184 -4.05 4.38 -16.50
N SER A 185 -5.30 3.91 -16.35
CA SER A 185 -5.79 3.35 -15.10
C SER A 185 -5.20 1.96 -14.85
N SER A 186 -5.15 1.58 -13.58
CA SER A 186 -4.60 0.30 -13.11
C SER A 186 -5.26 -0.95 -13.70
N ALA A 187 -6.50 -0.84 -14.19
CA ALA A 187 -7.30 -1.98 -14.68
C ALA A 187 -7.16 -2.23 -16.19
N ILE A 188 -6.38 -1.42 -16.91
CA ILE A 188 -6.19 -1.57 -18.37
C ILE A 188 -5.09 -2.60 -18.64
N LEU A 189 -5.28 -3.42 -19.69
CA LEU A 189 -4.25 -4.33 -20.18
C LEU A 189 -3.07 -3.55 -20.76
N LEU A 190 -1.86 -3.99 -20.43
CA LEU A 190 -0.64 -3.32 -20.89
C LEU A 190 -0.48 -3.39 -22.42
N SER A 191 -1.00 -4.44 -23.05
CA SER A 191 -0.99 -4.63 -24.51
C SER A 191 -1.92 -3.68 -25.27
N ASP A 192 -2.98 -3.17 -24.65
CA ASP A 192 -3.82 -2.13 -25.25
C ASP A 192 -3.06 -0.81 -25.42
N PHE A 193 -2.00 -0.64 -24.62
CA PHE A 193 -1.18 0.56 -24.61
C PHE A 193 0.12 0.40 -25.41
N CYS A 194 0.85 -0.69 -25.17
CA CYS A 194 2.14 -0.95 -25.77
C CYS A 194 1.99 -1.80 -27.05
N LYS A 195 2.29 -1.21 -28.21
CA LYS A 195 2.32 -1.92 -29.51
C LYS A 195 3.62 -2.72 -29.71
N GLY A 196 4.10 -3.38 -28.67
CA GLY A 196 5.40 -4.03 -28.61
C GLY A 196 6.24 -3.52 -27.45
N ASN A 197 7.56 -3.57 -27.59
CA ASN A 197 8.46 -3.06 -26.56
C ASN A 197 8.45 -1.53 -26.57
N ASP A 198 8.13 -0.91 -25.43
CA ASP A 198 7.93 0.54 -25.33
C ASP A 198 8.55 1.12 -24.05
N VAL A 199 8.67 2.44 -24.02
CA VAL A 199 9.12 3.21 -22.86
C VAL A 199 7.95 3.96 -22.25
N LEU A 200 7.67 3.64 -20.99
CA LEU A 200 6.58 4.24 -20.22
C LEU A 200 7.14 5.08 -19.07
N VAL A 201 6.32 5.97 -18.53
CA VAL A 201 6.66 6.82 -17.38
C VAL A 201 5.68 6.53 -16.25
N ALA A 202 6.18 6.26 -15.05
CA ALA A 202 5.30 6.13 -13.90
C ALA A 202 4.82 7.50 -13.42
N VAL A 203 3.53 7.60 -13.08
CA VAL A 203 2.89 8.82 -12.62
C VAL A 203 2.81 8.77 -11.11
N PRO A 204 3.57 9.62 -10.38
CA PRO A 204 3.49 9.65 -8.94
C PRO A 204 2.24 10.38 -8.45
N ALA A 205 1.81 10.01 -7.25
CA ALA A 205 0.64 10.62 -6.62
C ALA A 205 0.80 12.14 -6.52
N GLY A 206 -0.24 12.87 -6.96
CA GLY A 206 -0.28 14.33 -6.93
C GLY A 206 0.37 15.04 -8.13
N VAL A 207 0.84 14.29 -9.13
CA VAL A 207 1.41 14.85 -10.37
C VAL A 207 0.58 14.40 -11.56
N GLU A 208 0.28 15.32 -12.47
CA GLU A 208 -0.45 14.99 -13.70
C GLU A 208 0.45 14.23 -14.69
N ALA A 209 -0.13 13.24 -15.39
CA ALA A 209 0.57 12.47 -16.42
C ALA A 209 1.15 13.34 -17.56
N SER A 210 0.50 14.47 -17.86
CA SER A 210 0.93 15.43 -18.87
C SER A 210 2.27 16.09 -18.48
N ASP A 211 2.43 16.41 -17.20
CA ASP A 211 3.64 16.98 -16.63
C ASP A 211 4.75 15.94 -16.52
N CYS A 212 4.42 14.70 -16.14
CA CYS A 212 5.37 13.58 -16.18
C CYS A 212 5.93 13.38 -17.60
N ALA A 213 5.07 13.32 -18.62
CA ALA A 213 5.54 13.19 -20.00
C ALA A 213 6.38 14.40 -20.45
N ARG A 214 6.08 15.61 -19.97
CA ARG A 214 6.87 16.82 -20.24
C ARG A 214 8.26 16.75 -19.61
N LEU A 215 8.37 16.25 -18.38
CA LEU A 215 9.64 16.07 -17.66
C LEU A 215 10.48 14.91 -18.22
N ALA A 216 9.83 13.85 -18.71
CA ALA A 216 10.48 12.69 -19.30
C ALA A 216 11.13 12.97 -20.67
N LYS A 217 10.54 13.88 -21.46
CA LYS A 217 11.03 14.23 -22.81
C LYS A 217 12.52 14.57 -22.89
N PRO A 218 13.10 15.48 -22.08
CA PRO A 218 14.53 15.78 -22.17
C PRO A 218 15.40 14.56 -21.85
N ILE A 219 14.97 13.67 -20.95
CA ILE A 219 15.69 12.44 -20.58
C ILE A 219 15.65 11.44 -21.75
N LEU A 220 14.45 11.19 -22.29
CA LEU A 220 14.25 10.20 -23.37
C LEU A 220 14.69 10.68 -24.75
N ASN A 221 14.99 11.97 -24.91
CA ASN A 221 15.63 12.52 -26.10
C ASN A 221 17.16 12.61 -26.00
N ASP A 222 17.74 12.25 -24.84
CA ASP A 222 19.19 12.18 -24.70
C ASP A 222 19.78 11.06 -25.56
N ALA A 223 20.86 11.36 -26.28
CA ALA A 223 21.45 10.42 -27.23
C ALA A 223 22.00 9.15 -26.55
N LYS A 224 22.52 9.25 -25.32
CA LYS A 224 23.04 8.10 -24.57
C LYS A 224 21.89 7.21 -24.14
N VAL A 225 20.82 7.79 -23.61
CA VAL A 225 19.61 7.05 -23.21
C VAL A 225 18.97 6.34 -24.42
N ILE A 226 18.84 7.02 -25.56
CA ILE A 226 18.33 6.42 -26.79
C ILE A 226 19.20 5.24 -27.24
N ASN A 227 20.53 5.38 -27.20
CA ASN A 227 21.43 4.30 -27.58
C ASN A 227 21.30 3.10 -26.64
N MET A 228 21.20 3.34 -25.33
CA MET A 228 20.98 2.29 -24.34
C MET A 228 19.65 1.55 -24.59
N LEU A 229 18.55 2.26 -24.81
CA LEU A 229 17.25 1.65 -25.12
C LEU A 229 17.27 0.83 -26.42
N LYS A 230 18.00 1.33 -27.43
CA LYS A 230 18.16 0.64 -28.71
C LYS A 230 18.93 -0.68 -28.55
N VAL A 231 19.95 -0.73 -27.69
CA VAL A 231 20.68 -1.97 -27.37
C VAL A 231 19.75 -3.01 -26.73
N SER A 232 18.80 -2.56 -25.90
CA SER A 232 17.76 -3.43 -25.31
C SER A 232 16.62 -3.79 -26.26
N GLY A 233 16.64 -3.33 -27.52
CA GLY A 233 15.59 -3.61 -28.50
C GLY A 233 14.28 -2.84 -28.26
N ILE A 234 14.38 -1.64 -27.67
CA ILE A 234 13.25 -0.78 -27.35
C ILE A 234 13.31 0.49 -28.20
N ASP A 235 12.20 0.85 -28.84
CA ASP A 235 12.13 2.04 -29.70
C ASP A 235 11.57 3.24 -28.94
N ALA A 236 12.41 4.25 -28.69
CA ALA A 236 12.00 5.53 -28.07
C ALA A 236 11.52 6.57 -29.10
N SER A 237 11.30 6.20 -30.37
CA SER A 237 10.94 7.16 -31.43
C SER A 237 9.63 7.91 -31.17
N SER A 238 8.69 7.31 -30.43
CA SER A 238 7.43 7.92 -29.99
C SER A 238 7.65 9.21 -29.18
N TRP A 239 8.78 9.31 -28.47
CA TRP A 239 9.14 10.45 -27.63
C TRP A 239 9.83 11.61 -28.38
N LYS A 240 10.26 11.38 -29.63
CA LYS A 240 10.90 12.41 -30.48
C LYS A 240 9.88 13.33 -31.17
N GLN A 241 8.65 12.85 -31.37
CA GLN A 241 7.67 13.52 -32.22
C GLN A 241 6.59 14.25 -31.42
N MET A 242 6.93 15.43 -30.89
CA MET A 242 5.95 16.51 -30.91
C MET A 242 6.51 17.60 -31.81
N LYS A 243 6.26 17.41 -33.10
CA LYS A 243 6.33 18.47 -34.10
C LYS A 243 5.57 19.64 -33.48
N LYS A 244 6.32 20.69 -33.10
CA LYS A 244 5.81 21.93 -32.48
C LYS A 244 4.48 22.23 -33.15
N VAL A 245 3.36 21.95 -32.46
CA VAL A 245 2.03 22.21 -33.00
C VAL A 245 2.05 23.71 -33.20
N SER A 246 2.22 24.10 -34.46
CA SER A 246 2.29 25.51 -34.82
C SER A 246 1.01 26.09 -34.27
N PRO A 247 1.08 27.09 -33.37
CA PRO A 247 -0.11 27.62 -32.72
C PRO A 247 -1.14 27.90 -33.81
N ALA A 248 -2.32 27.30 -33.66
CA ALA A 248 -3.40 27.46 -34.62
C ALA A 248 -3.49 28.95 -34.99
N PRO A 249 -3.57 29.31 -36.29
CA PRO A 249 -3.57 30.70 -36.72
C PRO A 249 -4.69 31.43 -36.00
N SER A 250 -4.28 32.24 -35.02
CA SER A 250 -5.13 33.18 -34.30
C SER A 250 -5.90 33.97 -35.34
N SER A 251 -7.22 33.74 -35.38
CA SER A 251 -8.15 34.54 -36.16
C SER A 251 -7.97 36.00 -35.76
N LYS A 252 -7.55 36.81 -36.72
CA LYS A 252 -7.38 38.27 -36.67
C LYS A 252 -8.34 38.95 -35.66
N PRO A 253 -7.83 39.68 -34.66
CA PRO A 253 -8.60 40.69 -33.97
C PRO A 253 -8.88 41.83 -34.95
N ARG A 254 -10.16 42.12 -35.16
CA ARG A 254 -10.63 43.32 -35.85
C ARG A 254 -10.29 44.52 -34.96
N GLU A 255 -9.40 45.39 -35.43
CA GLU A 255 -9.15 46.70 -34.84
C GLU A 255 -10.47 47.48 -34.70
N MET A 256 -10.74 47.96 -33.49
CA MET A 256 -11.38 49.26 -33.30
C MET A 256 -10.52 50.05 -32.31
N PRO A 257 -10.21 51.32 -32.62
CA PRO A 257 -9.61 52.24 -31.66
C PRO A 257 -10.72 52.73 -30.73
N ILE A 258 -10.41 52.98 -29.45
CA ILE A 258 -10.90 54.11 -28.64
C ILE A 258 -10.63 53.84 -27.14
N GLU A 259 -9.81 54.74 -26.61
CA GLU A 259 -9.75 55.29 -25.25
C GLU A 259 -9.59 54.35 -24.04
N THR A 260 -8.36 54.38 -23.53
CA THR A 260 -7.92 54.03 -22.18
C THR A 260 -8.51 54.92 -21.09
N PRO A 261 -9.21 54.34 -20.09
CA PRO A 261 -9.19 54.83 -18.72
C PRO A 261 -8.10 54.10 -17.94
N LYS A 262 -7.16 54.89 -17.43
CA LYS A 262 -6.01 54.47 -16.62
C LYS A 262 -6.51 54.12 -15.21
N GLU A 263 -7.00 52.89 -15.02
CA GLU A 263 -7.42 52.41 -13.70
C GLU A 263 -6.26 51.65 -13.04
N THR A 264 -5.60 52.32 -12.09
CA THR A 264 -4.61 51.74 -11.18
C THR A 264 -5.27 50.73 -10.25
N THR A 265 -5.35 49.48 -10.69
CA THR A 265 -5.76 48.34 -9.85
C THR A 265 -4.61 48.03 -8.88
N LYS A 266 -4.79 48.48 -7.63
CA LYS A 266 -3.97 48.04 -6.50
C LYS A 266 -4.10 46.52 -6.39
N LYS A 267 -3.01 45.80 -6.63
CA LYS A 267 -2.86 44.38 -6.26
C LYS A 267 -2.99 44.28 -4.74
N GLU A 268 -4.20 44.02 -4.26
CA GLU A 268 -4.39 43.57 -2.89
C GLU A 268 -3.71 42.20 -2.76
N ALA A 269 -2.62 42.16 -2.02
CA ALA A 269 -1.92 40.96 -1.59
C ALA A 269 -2.78 40.23 -0.54
N GLY A 270 -3.96 39.75 -0.94
CA GLY A 270 -4.85 38.90 -0.16
C GLY A 270 -4.56 37.43 -0.42
N GLY A 271 -3.35 36.97 -0.13
CA GLY A 271 -2.91 35.60 -0.42
C GLY A 271 -2.24 34.95 0.78
N SER A 272 -3.02 34.35 1.67
CA SER A 272 -2.47 33.41 2.68
C SER A 272 -3.53 32.45 3.23
N ASN A 273 -4.75 32.91 3.47
CA ASN A 273 -5.76 32.08 4.15
C ASN A 273 -6.38 30.99 3.27
N THR A 274 -6.41 31.15 1.94
CA THR A 274 -7.00 30.14 1.03
C THR A 274 -6.20 28.84 1.01
N PHE A 275 -4.87 28.90 1.09
CA PHE A 275 -4.03 27.69 1.14
C PHE A 275 -4.24 26.88 2.43
N ILE A 276 -4.44 27.57 3.56
CA ILE A 276 -4.70 26.92 4.85
C ILE A 276 -6.01 26.13 4.80
N LEU A 277 -7.06 26.69 4.22
CA LEU A 277 -8.34 26.00 4.06
C LEU A 277 -8.22 24.76 3.16
N ILE A 278 -7.52 24.86 2.03
CA ILE A 278 -7.29 23.72 1.13
C ILE A 278 -6.53 22.60 1.85
N PHE A 279 -5.47 22.95 2.60
CA PHE A 279 -4.70 21.97 3.37
C PHE A 279 -5.55 21.29 4.46
N MET A 280 -6.38 22.05 5.18
CA MET A 280 -7.27 21.47 6.19
C MET A 280 -8.31 20.52 5.58
N VAL A 281 -8.87 20.85 4.40
CA VAL A 281 -9.79 19.95 3.69
C VAL A 281 -9.08 18.68 3.25
N LEU A 282 -7.87 18.80 2.68
CA LEU A 282 -7.09 17.64 2.26
C LEU A 282 -6.71 16.74 3.45
N ALA A 283 -6.26 17.34 4.57
CA ALA A 283 -5.96 16.61 5.79
C ALA A 283 -7.20 15.90 6.35
N ALA A 284 -8.38 16.53 6.31
CA ALA A 284 -9.63 15.92 6.73
C ALA A 284 -10.00 14.71 5.85
N VAL A 285 -9.82 14.79 4.53
CA VAL A 285 -10.05 13.66 3.61
C VAL A 285 -9.09 12.51 3.91
N ILE A 286 -7.80 12.79 4.11
CA ILE A 286 -6.79 11.77 4.45
C ILE A 286 -7.14 11.09 5.79
N LEU A 287 -7.48 11.88 6.81
CA LEU A 287 -7.89 11.37 8.12
C LEU A 287 -9.17 10.52 8.02
N GLN A 288 -10.13 10.91 7.18
CA GLN A 288 -11.35 10.15 6.95
C GLN A 288 -11.05 8.80 6.30
N VAL A 289 -10.20 8.77 5.27
CA VAL A 289 -9.78 7.51 4.62
C VAL A 289 -9.03 6.61 5.60
N TYR A 290 -8.12 7.17 6.41
CA TYR A 290 -7.40 6.42 7.44
C TYR A 290 -8.36 5.87 8.50
N HIS A 291 -9.30 6.69 8.98
CA HIS A 291 -10.35 6.28 9.91
C HIS A 291 -11.15 5.11 9.34
N SER A 292 -11.66 5.22 8.11
CA SER A 292 -12.40 4.13 7.46
C SER A 292 -11.60 2.83 7.36
N LYS A 293 -10.30 2.89 7.07
CA LYS A 293 -9.44 1.70 6.98
C LYS A 293 -9.25 0.99 8.31
N ILE A 294 -9.09 1.73 9.42
CA ILE A 294 -8.87 1.13 10.74
C ILE A 294 -10.16 0.71 11.42
N THR A 295 -11.31 1.27 11.04
CA THR A 295 -12.63 0.92 11.59
C THR A 295 -13.36 -0.17 10.83
N ALA A 296 -12.98 -0.42 9.57
CA ALA A 296 -13.62 -1.43 8.76
C ALA A 296 -13.51 -2.81 9.43
N PRO A 297 -14.62 -3.56 9.53
CA PRO A 297 -14.56 -4.95 9.95
C PRO A 297 -13.78 -5.77 8.91
N ILE A 298 -13.17 -6.87 9.35
CA ILE A 298 -12.40 -7.74 8.47
C ILE A 298 -13.36 -8.47 7.52
N GLU A 299 -13.19 -8.27 6.22
CA GLU A 299 -13.98 -8.92 5.16
C GLU A 299 -13.33 -10.24 4.68
N PRO A 300 -14.09 -11.16 4.06
CA PRO A 300 -13.52 -12.37 3.47
C PRO A 300 -12.43 -12.03 2.44
N GLY A 301 -11.28 -12.70 2.53
CA GLY A 301 -10.09 -12.46 1.70
C GLY A 301 -9.18 -11.32 2.18
N GLN A 302 -9.58 -10.56 3.20
CA GLN A 302 -8.71 -9.56 3.82
C GLN A 302 -7.74 -10.22 4.79
N VAL A 303 -6.47 -9.80 4.73
CA VAL A 303 -5.42 -10.26 5.64
C VAL A 303 -5.01 -9.15 6.61
N LEU A 304 -5.07 -9.44 7.91
CA LEU A 304 -4.48 -8.63 8.98
C LEU A 304 -3.11 -9.21 9.35
N SER A 305 -2.04 -8.58 8.84
CA SER A 305 -0.66 -9.02 9.04
C SER A 305 -0.20 -8.97 10.51
N PRO A 306 0.85 -9.72 10.90
CA PRO A 306 1.47 -9.61 12.22
C PRO A 306 1.88 -8.17 12.54
N GLY A 307 1.65 -7.74 13.78
CA GLY A 307 1.80 -6.36 14.24
C GLY A 307 0.66 -5.42 13.80
N GLY A 308 -0.20 -5.87 12.90
CA GLY A 308 -1.38 -5.13 12.44
C GLY A 308 -2.45 -5.02 13.52
N TRP A 309 -3.20 -3.93 13.50
CA TRP A 309 -4.33 -3.70 14.39
C TRP A 309 -5.47 -2.96 13.68
N ILE A 310 -6.69 -3.17 14.17
CA ILE A 310 -7.89 -2.43 13.79
C ILE A 310 -8.61 -1.97 15.05
N SER A 311 -9.39 -0.89 14.97
CA SER A 311 -10.06 -0.27 16.11
C SER A 311 -11.50 0.05 15.77
N LYS A 312 -12.41 -0.30 16.67
CA LYS A 312 -13.86 -0.08 16.52
C LYS A 312 -14.21 1.39 16.30
N CYS A 313 -13.48 2.28 16.98
CA CYS A 313 -13.73 3.72 16.97
C CYS A 313 -12.72 4.51 16.11
N GLY A 314 -11.63 3.86 15.67
CA GLY A 314 -10.54 4.51 14.96
C GLY A 314 -10.06 5.78 15.66
N LEU A 315 -9.93 6.87 14.91
CA LEU A 315 -9.54 8.18 15.44
C LEU A 315 -10.53 8.80 16.44
N ALA A 316 -11.80 8.38 16.45
CA ALA A 316 -12.81 8.90 17.38
C ALA A 316 -12.56 8.47 18.82
N ALA A 317 -11.70 7.46 19.05
CA ALA A 317 -11.26 7.04 20.37
C ALA A 317 -10.61 8.17 21.19
N ALA A 318 -10.08 9.20 20.53
CA ALA A 318 -9.44 10.34 21.19
C ALA A 318 -10.43 11.35 21.82
N ILE A 319 -11.74 11.22 21.55
CA ILE A 319 -12.76 12.17 22.02
C ILE A 319 -13.82 11.45 22.87
N PRO A 320 -13.52 11.10 24.13
CA PRO A 320 -14.54 10.62 25.07
C PRO A 320 -15.63 11.69 25.27
N PRO A 321 -16.92 11.33 25.41
CA PRO A 321 -17.49 9.98 25.55
C PRO A 321 -18.06 9.41 24.23
N LEU A 322 -17.65 9.91 23.07
CA LEU A 322 -18.32 9.61 21.80
C LEU A 322 -18.27 8.13 21.41
N CYS A 323 -17.20 7.41 21.77
CA CYS A 323 -17.02 6.01 21.39
C CYS A 323 -16.14 5.28 22.40
N GLU A 324 -16.65 4.18 22.97
CA GLU A 324 -15.88 3.29 23.83
C GLU A 324 -15.03 2.38 22.94
N ASN A 325 -13.71 2.64 22.93
CA ASN A 325 -12.82 1.99 21.99
C ASN A 325 -12.61 0.52 22.31
N GLN A 326 -12.60 -0.31 21.28
CA GLN A 326 -12.09 -1.68 21.35
C GLN A 326 -11.11 -1.81 20.19
N TYR A 327 -10.01 -2.55 20.37
CA TYR A 327 -9.05 -2.78 19.31
C TYR A 327 -8.64 -4.24 19.23
N LEU A 328 -8.50 -4.70 18.00
CA LEU A 328 -8.06 -6.05 17.65
C LEU A 328 -6.61 -5.95 17.21
N GLN A 329 -5.75 -6.79 17.75
CA GLN A 329 -4.33 -6.83 17.44
C GLN A 329 -3.91 -8.23 17.03
N MET A 330 -3.15 -8.33 15.93
CA MET A 330 -2.51 -9.55 15.49
C MET A 330 -1.07 -9.60 16.01
N GLY A 331 -0.78 -10.52 16.92
CA GLY A 331 0.57 -10.72 17.47
C GLY A 331 1.50 -11.47 16.51
N ASP A 332 2.82 -11.25 16.66
CA ASP A 332 3.86 -11.99 15.92
C ASP A 332 3.97 -13.46 16.33
N ASP A 333 3.36 -13.81 17.47
CA ASP A 333 3.25 -15.16 18.03
C ASP A 333 2.07 -15.97 17.45
N GLY A 334 1.34 -15.41 16.48
CA GLY A 334 0.17 -16.06 15.90
C GLY A 334 -1.07 -16.00 16.80
N VAL A 335 -1.08 -15.09 17.78
CA VAL A 335 -2.23 -14.86 18.67
C VAL A 335 -2.96 -13.60 18.27
N LEU A 336 -4.25 -13.73 18.00
CA LEU A 336 -5.16 -12.61 17.76
C LEU A 336 -5.87 -12.24 19.06
N SER A 337 -5.73 -10.99 19.50
CA SER A 337 -6.24 -10.52 20.78
C SER A 337 -7.16 -9.32 20.61
N LEU A 338 -8.31 -9.33 21.27
CA LEU A 338 -9.20 -8.18 21.38
C LEU A 338 -9.08 -7.54 22.76
N PHE A 339 -8.88 -6.23 22.78
CA PHE A 339 -8.78 -5.43 23.98
C PHE A 339 -9.91 -4.40 24.07
N ASP A 340 -10.33 -4.09 25.29
CA ASP A 340 -11.30 -3.02 25.59
C ASP A 340 -10.64 -1.63 25.64
N ALA A 341 -11.41 -0.61 26.05
CA ALA A 341 -10.94 0.77 26.14
C ALA A 341 -9.90 0.97 27.25
N ASN A 342 -9.85 0.07 28.24
CA ASN A 342 -8.90 0.08 29.35
C ASN A 342 -7.61 -0.68 29.00
N GLY A 343 -7.57 -1.38 27.87
CA GLY A 343 -6.49 -2.28 27.48
C GLY A 343 -6.61 -3.66 28.13
N ASP A 344 -7.75 -4.00 28.72
CA ASP A 344 -8.02 -5.33 29.26
C ASP A 344 -8.38 -6.30 28.14
N LEU A 345 -7.86 -7.52 28.22
CA LEU A 345 -8.12 -8.58 27.25
C LEU A 345 -9.56 -9.09 27.38
N GLU A 346 -10.37 -8.94 26.33
CA GLU A 346 -11.75 -9.41 26.27
C GLU A 346 -11.82 -10.85 25.74
N TRP A 347 -11.10 -11.13 24.65
CA TRP A 347 -10.93 -12.49 24.14
C TRP A 347 -9.65 -12.63 23.31
N LYS A 348 -9.21 -13.87 23.12
CA LYS A 348 -8.12 -14.21 22.21
C LYS A 348 -8.35 -15.49 21.44
N MET A 349 -7.74 -15.56 20.26
CA MET A 349 -7.71 -16.72 19.38
C MET A 349 -6.26 -17.11 19.12
N GLU A 350 -5.95 -18.40 19.20
CA GLU A 350 -4.59 -18.92 19.03
C GLU A 350 -4.47 -19.67 17.71
N GLY A 351 -3.64 -19.12 16.82
CA GLY A 351 -3.37 -19.63 15.48
C GLY A 351 -2.08 -20.45 15.37
N GLY A 352 -1.50 -20.41 14.18
CA GLY A 352 -0.12 -20.80 13.91
C GLY A 352 0.77 -19.59 13.67
N VAL A 353 2.08 -19.80 13.73
CA VAL A 353 3.07 -18.85 13.21
C VAL A 353 3.57 -19.39 11.89
N CYS A 354 3.55 -18.53 10.88
CA CYS A 354 3.98 -18.89 9.55
C CYS A 354 5.50 -19.08 9.49
N LYS A 355 5.98 -20.27 9.13
CA LYS A 355 7.42 -20.56 9.01
C LYS A 355 7.93 -20.60 7.58
N ASN A 356 7.02 -20.74 6.62
CA ASN A 356 7.34 -20.92 5.21
C ASN A 356 6.64 -19.83 4.40
N GLU A 357 7.25 -19.43 3.28
CA GLU A 357 6.70 -18.41 2.36
C GLU A 357 5.35 -18.81 1.74
N ALA A 358 5.02 -20.11 1.74
CA ALA A 358 3.76 -20.64 1.20
C ALA A 358 2.55 -20.45 2.13
N CYS A 359 2.72 -19.94 3.34
CA CYS A 359 1.63 -19.71 4.28
C CYS A 359 1.36 -18.21 4.44
N ILE A 360 0.10 -17.87 4.72
CA ILE A 360 -0.32 -16.48 4.87
C ILE A 360 0.07 -16.02 6.28
N SER A 361 0.97 -15.04 6.33
CA SER A 361 1.38 -14.40 7.57
C SER A 361 0.28 -13.46 8.06
N GLY A 362 -0.39 -13.83 9.15
CA GLY A 362 -1.43 -13.01 9.77
C GLY A 362 -2.74 -13.75 9.94
N LEU A 363 -3.81 -12.97 10.12
CA LEU A 363 -5.19 -13.40 10.18
C LEU A 363 -5.84 -13.22 8.80
N GLU A 364 -6.50 -14.25 8.29
CA GLU A 364 -7.33 -14.19 7.09
C GLU A 364 -8.71 -14.78 7.39
N MET A 365 -9.75 -14.14 6.89
CA MET A 365 -11.08 -14.72 6.87
C MET A 365 -11.32 -15.35 5.49
N ILE A 366 -11.43 -16.67 5.44
CA ILE A 366 -11.71 -17.40 4.19
C ILE A 366 -13.21 -17.34 3.89
N GLN A 367 -13.58 -17.53 2.62
CA GLN A 367 -14.95 -17.82 2.20
C GLN A 367 -15.57 -18.90 3.12
N ASP A 368 -16.86 -18.76 3.46
CA ASP A 368 -17.62 -19.57 4.46
C ASP A 368 -17.44 -19.18 5.94
N SER A 369 -16.93 -17.98 6.23
CA SER A 369 -16.77 -17.41 7.58
C SER A 369 -15.83 -18.23 8.49
N HIS A 370 -14.83 -18.87 7.87
CA HIS A 370 -13.77 -19.59 8.57
C HIS A 370 -12.57 -18.66 8.81
N VAL A 371 -12.07 -18.65 10.04
CA VAL A 371 -10.92 -17.83 10.43
C VAL A 371 -9.65 -18.67 10.35
N VAL A 372 -8.63 -18.18 9.65
CA VAL A 372 -7.32 -18.80 9.54
C VAL A 372 -6.26 -17.84 10.07
N ILE A 373 -5.38 -18.33 10.94
CA ILE A 373 -4.30 -17.55 11.51
C ILE A 373 -2.98 -18.31 11.29
N GLY A 374 -2.06 -17.72 10.53
CA GLY A 374 -0.78 -18.32 10.19
C GLY A 374 -0.93 -19.69 9.51
N GLY A 375 -1.90 -19.81 8.60
CA GLY A 375 -2.22 -21.06 7.89
C GLY A 375 -2.98 -22.11 8.71
N LYS A 376 -3.30 -21.84 9.99
CA LYS A 376 -4.07 -22.76 10.84
C LYS A 376 -5.51 -22.28 10.99
N THR A 377 -6.48 -23.13 10.65
CA THR A 377 -7.91 -22.85 10.90
C THR A 377 -8.20 -22.81 12.40
N VAL A 378 -8.78 -21.70 12.84
CA VAL A 378 -9.22 -21.46 14.21
C VAL A 378 -10.67 -21.89 14.34
N SER A 379 -10.97 -22.75 15.31
CA SER A 379 -12.33 -23.26 15.56
C SER A 379 -12.87 -22.94 16.95
N TRP A 380 -12.06 -22.32 17.81
CA TRP A 380 -12.47 -21.88 19.15
C TRP A 380 -11.85 -20.55 19.52
N VAL A 381 -12.50 -19.88 20.46
CA VAL A 381 -12.09 -18.57 20.99
C VAL A 381 -12.19 -18.59 22.51
N ASN A 382 -11.16 -18.08 23.17
CA ASN A 382 -11.13 -17.95 24.62
C ASN A 382 -11.71 -16.60 25.00
N VAL A 383 -12.90 -16.63 25.59
CA VAL A 383 -13.68 -15.43 25.92
C VAL A 383 -13.74 -15.24 27.43
N LYS A 384 -13.58 -14.00 27.89
CA LYS A 384 -13.77 -13.64 29.29
C LYS A 384 -15.23 -13.89 29.69
N LYS A 385 -15.47 -14.32 30.93
CA LYS A 385 -16.78 -14.82 31.38
C LYS A 385 -17.96 -13.86 31.15
N ASN A 386 -17.68 -12.56 31.12
CA ASN A 386 -18.67 -11.49 30.97
C ASN A 386 -18.46 -10.65 29.71
N ALA A 387 -17.65 -11.12 28.76
CA ALA A 387 -17.44 -10.39 27.52
C ALA A 387 -18.67 -10.51 26.62
N ASP A 388 -18.89 -9.45 25.84
CA ASP A 388 -19.94 -9.41 24.83
C ASP A 388 -19.72 -10.48 23.75
N PRO A 389 -20.79 -10.97 23.11
CA PRO A 389 -20.67 -11.89 21.99
C PRO A 389 -19.84 -11.29 20.85
N ILE A 390 -19.07 -12.14 20.18
CA ILE A 390 -18.23 -11.80 19.02
C ILE A 390 -19.14 -11.60 17.81
N SER A 391 -19.87 -10.48 17.75
CA SER A 391 -20.64 -10.08 16.58
C SER A 391 -21.15 -8.63 16.70
N PRO A 392 -21.18 -7.86 15.61
CA PRO A 392 -20.55 -8.13 14.31
C PRO A 392 -19.04 -7.81 14.33
N TRP A 393 -18.66 -6.64 14.85
CA TRP A 393 -17.26 -6.22 14.91
C TRP A 393 -16.44 -7.12 15.85
N PRO A 394 -15.22 -7.57 15.47
CA PRO A 394 -14.37 -7.04 14.39
C PRO A 394 -14.49 -7.72 13.02
N PHE A 395 -15.46 -8.61 12.81
CA PHE A 395 -15.62 -9.36 11.57
C PHE A 395 -16.82 -8.84 10.76
N ALA A 396 -16.75 -8.91 9.43
CA ALA A 396 -17.91 -8.53 8.60
C ALA A 396 -19.05 -9.56 8.73
N GLU A 397 -18.68 -10.82 8.97
CA GLU A 397 -19.58 -11.96 9.18
C GLU A 397 -19.29 -12.63 10.52
N GLN A 398 -20.30 -13.25 11.14
CA GLN A 398 -20.11 -13.95 12.41
C GLN A 398 -19.26 -15.22 12.19
N PRO A 399 -18.08 -15.34 12.82
CA PRO A 399 -17.22 -16.49 12.59
C PRO A 399 -17.77 -17.74 13.30
N LYS A 400 -17.61 -18.91 12.67
CA LYS A 400 -18.09 -20.20 13.21
C LYS A 400 -17.15 -20.73 14.31
N LEU A 401 -17.17 -20.10 15.48
CA LEU A 401 -16.26 -20.39 16.58
C LEU A 401 -16.98 -20.99 17.80
N LYS A 402 -16.33 -21.97 18.43
CA LYS A 402 -16.73 -22.46 19.75
C LYS A 402 -16.21 -21.52 20.83
N VAL A 403 -17.12 -20.96 21.63
CA VAL A 403 -16.76 -20.09 22.75
C VAL A 403 -16.34 -20.94 23.95
N ILE A 404 -15.10 -20.75 24.41
CA ILE A 404 -14.58 -21.34 25.64
C ILE A 404 -14.40 -20.22 26.65
N HIS A 405 -15.14 -20.29 27.77
CA HIS A 405 -14.98 -19.31 28.84
C HIS A 405 -13.71 -19.63 29.64
N ALA A 406 -12.87 -18.62 29.85
CA ALA A 406 -11.67 -18.79 30.68
C ALA A 406 -12.07 -19.25 32.10
N ARG A 407 -11.38 -20.28 32.61
CA ARG A 407 -11.50 -20.66 34.02
C ARG A 407 -10.81 -19.57 34.85
N LYS A 408 -11.48 -19.14 35.93
CA LYS A 408 -10.97 -18.14 36.87
C LYS A 408 -9.62 -18.54 37.44
#